data_AF-A0A259D3V1-F1
#
_entry.id   AF-A0A259D3V1-F1
#
_cell.length_a   1.000
_cell.length_b   1.000
_cell.length_c   1.000
_cell.angle_alpha   90.00
_cell.angle_beta   90.00
_cell.angle_gamma   90.00
#
_symmetry.space_group_name_H-M   'P 1'
#
loop_
_entity.id
_entity.type
_entity.pdbx_description
1 polymer ?
#
loop_
_entity_poly.entity_id
_entity_poly.type
_entity_poly.pdbx_seq_one_letter_code
_entity_poly.pdbx_strand_id
1 'polypeptide(L)'
;MKQVCLGGPGHYLGSDQTLKLMQTEYIYPAVANRMSPKEWNEAGKPLLLDRAIQRKNDILARSGNVIDPSIDAAIRAKFNIHFK
;
A
#
# COMPACT_ATOMS: atom_id res chain seq x y z
N MET A 1 -4.17 17.69 -26.08
CA MET A 1 -3.34 18.88 -25.79
C MET A 1 -4.08 20.20 -25.99
N LYS A 2 -4.52 20.59 -27.20
CA LYS A 2 -5.22 21.87 -27.43
C LYS A 2 -6.42 22.13 -26.49
N GLN A 3 -7.21 21.10 -26.18
CA GLN A 3 -8.35 21.19 -25.25
C GLN A 3 -7.93 21.71 -23.86
N VAL A 4 -6.79 21.28 -23.32
CA VAL A 4 -6.34 21.67 -21.97
C VAL A 4 -6.10 23.18 -21.89
N CYS A 5 -5.61 23.80 -22.98
CA CYS A 5 -5.27 25.22 -23.03
C CYS A 5 -6.39 26.13 -23.57
N LEU A 6 -7.30 25.62 -24.41
CA LEU A 6 -8.27 26.44 -25.15
C LEU A 6 -9.73 26.28 -24.68
N GLY A 7 -9.99 25.42 -23.69
CA GLY A 7 -11.32 25.24 -23.10
C GLY A 7 -11.33 24.33 -21.87
N GLY A 8 -10.16 24.06 -21.31
CA GLY A 8 -9.95 23.18 -20.17
C GLY A 8 -9.34 23.94 -19.00
N PRO A 9 -8.88 23.24 -17.95
CA PRO A 9 -8.42 23.86 -16.71
C PRO A 9 -7.09 24.63 -16.81
N GLY A 10 -6.45 24.71 -17.98
CA GLY A 10 -5.17 25.39 -18.17
C GLY A 10 -3.96 24.63 -17.62
N HIS A 11 -4.18 23.46 -17.00
CA HIS A 11 -3.13 22.56 -16.51
C HIS A 11 -3.56 21.09 -16.66
N TYR A 12 -2.61 20.16 -16.69
CA TYR A 12 -2.93 18.74 -16.91
C TYR A 12 -3.56 18.07 -15.69
N LEU A 13 -3.24 18.51 -14.47
CA LEU A 13 -3.73 17.88 -13.23
C LEU A 13 -5.27 17.75 -13.17
N GLY A 14 -6.01 18.73 -13.71
CA GLY A 14 -7.47 18.72 -13.74
C GLY A 14 -8.07 18.27 -15.06
N SER A 15 -7.25 17.87 -16.05
CA SER A 15 -7.73 17.46 -17.35
C SER A 15 -8.49 16.12 -17.27
N ASP A 16 -9.51 15.94 -18.12
CA ASP A 16 -10.32 14.71 -18.13
C ASP A 16 -9.49 13.44 -18.26
N GLN A 17 -8.43 13.48 -19.07
CA GLN A 17 -7.52 12.35 -19.22
C GLN A 17 -6.81 12.05 -17.91
N THR A 18 -6.19 13.05 -17.27
CA THR A 18 -5.48 12.83 -16.00
C THR A 18 -6.42 12.32 -14.93
N LEU A 19 -7.64 12.85 -14.83
CA LEU A 19 -8.65 12.35 -13.87
C LEU A 19 -9.02 10.89 -14.12
N LYS A 20 -9.19 10.47 -15.38
CA LYS A 20 -9.49 9.07 -15.74
C LYS A 20 -8.35 8.11 -15.39
N LEU A 21 -7.10 8.53 -15.57
CA LEU A 21 -5.93 7.69 -15.36
C LEU A 21 -5.39 7.75 -13.93
N MET A 22 -5.76 8.78 -13.15
CA MET A 22 -5.18 9.10 -11.84
C MET A 22 -5.21 7.90 -10.89
N GLN A 23 -6.22 7.05 -10.95
CA GLN A 23 -6.37 5.89 -10.05
C GLN A 23 -6.25 4.53 -10.76
N THR A 24 -5.86 4.50 -12.04
CA THR A 24 -5.73 3.25 -12.82
C THR A 24 -4.30 3.00 -13.29
N GLU A 25 -3.63 4.02 -13.85
CA GLU A 25 -2.33 3.85 -14.49
C GLU A 25 -1.14 4.24 -13.61
N TYR A 26 -1.39 4.96 -12.52
CA TYR A 26 -0.34 5.41 -11.61
C TYR A 26 -0.24 4.50 -10.39
N ILE A 27 0.98 4.05 -10.10
CA ILE A 27 1.25 3.25 -8.90
C ILE A 27 1.43 4.20 -7.71
N TYR A 28 0.61 4.01 -6.69
CA TYR A 28 0.73 4.69 -5.39
C TYR A 28 1.31 3.70 -4.37
N PRO A 29 2.61 3.82 -4.01
CA PRO A 29 3.23 2.85 -3.12
C PRO A 29 2.59 2.90 -1.73
N ALA A 30 2.31 1.73 -1.17
CA ALA A 30 1.57 1.60 0.09
C ALA A 30 2.29 2.19 1.33
N VAL A 31 3.61 2.39 1.26
CA VAL A 31 4.43 2.85 2.40
C VAL A 31 5.29 4.08 2.09
N ALA A 32 5.37 4.52 0.83
CA ALA A 32 6.25 5.64 0.47
C ALA A 32 5.79 6.94 1.13
N ASN A 33 6.72 7.69 1.71
CA ASN A 33 6.46 9.01 2.23
C ASN A 33 6.57 10.05 1.10
N ARG A 34 5.51 10.80 0.86
CA ARG A 34 5.43 11.85 -0.18
C ARG A 34 5.33 13.26 0.41
N MET A 35 5.66 13.43 1.70
CA MET A 35 5.80 14.73 2.33
C MET A 35 6.82 15.59 1.57
N SER A 36 6.59 16.90 1.55
CA SER A 36 7.64 17.84 1.16
C SER A 36 8.82 17.75 2.14
N PRO A 37 10.03 18.21 1.76
CA PRO A 37 11.17 18.23 2.67
C PRO A 37 10.91 19.00 3.97
N LYS A 38 10.08 20.05 3.94
CA LYS A 38 9.70 20.82 5.13
C LYS A 38 8.84 19.98 6.07
N GLU A 39 7.74 19.42 5.56
CA GLU A 39 6.83 18.58 6.36
C GLU A 39 7.54 17.35 6.91
N TRP A 40 8.44 16.73 6.15
CA TRP A 40 9.23 15.59 6.62
C TRP A 40 10.15 15.96 7.78
N ASN A 41 10.78 17.14 7.73
CA ASN A 41 11.59 17.65 8.84
C ASN A 41 10.73 17.98 10.06
N GLU A 42 9.58 18.63 9.88
CA GLU A 42 8.63 18.96 10.95
C GLU A 42 8.02 17.71 11.60
N ALA A 43 7.85 16.63 10.83
CA ALA A 43 7.40 15.32 11.31
C ALA A 43 8.51 14.51 12.02
N GLY A 44 9.70 15.09 12.26
CA GLY A 44 10.78 14.43 12.98
C GLY A 44 11.56 13.42 12.13
N LYS A 45 11.60 13.61 10.80
CA LYS A 45 12.38 12.80 9.87
C LYS A 45 12.04 11.29 9.92
N PRO A 46 10.75 10.92 9.80
CA PRO A 46 10.33 9.54 9.95
C PRO A 46 11.02 8.62 8.94
N LEU A 47 11.42 7.43 9.40
CA LEU A 47 12.04 6.41 8.54
C LEU A 47 10.96 5.61 7.82
N LEU A 48 11.22 5.31 6.55
CA LEU A 48 10.34 4.45 5.73
C LEU A 48 10.13 3.08 6.38
N LEU A 49 11.17 2.56 7.04
CA LEU A 49 11.17 1.24 7.65
C LEU A 49 10.14 1.12 8.77
N ASP A 50 9.89 2.18 9.54
CA ASP A 50 8.92 2.16 10.63
C ASP A 50 7.50 1.89 10.09
N ARG A 51 7.14 2.55 8.98
CA ARG A 51 5.86 2.32 8.29
C ARG A 51 5.79 0.94 7.66
N ALA A 52 6.90 0.44 7.11
CA ALA A 52 6.95 -0.92 6.57
C ALA A 52 6.75 -1.98 7.66
N ILE A 53 7.39 -1.82 8.82
CA ILE A 53 7.23 -2.71 9.98
C ILE A 53 5.79 -2.66 10.49
N GLN A 54 5.22 -1.46 10.64
CA GLN A 54 3.82 -1.28 11.03
C GLN A 54 2.88 -2.03 10.09
N ARG A 55 2.99 -1.79 8.77
CA ARG A 55 2.15 -2.47 7.77
C ARG A 55 2.30 -3.99 7.82
N LYS A 56 3.53 -4.50 7.96
CA LYS A 56 3.79 -5.93 8.10
C LYS A 56 3.08 -6.50 9.33
N ASN A 57 3.20 -5.84 10.48
CA ASN A 57 2.52 -6.27 11.71
C ASN A 57 0.99 -6.24 11.56
N ASP A 58 0.43 -5.21 10.91
CA ASP A 58 -1.01 -5.11 10.68
C ASP A 58 -1.53 -6.23 9.76
N ILE A 59 -0.72 -6.68 8.79
CA ILE A 59 -1.06 -7.83 7.91
C ILE A 59 -1.04 -9.12 8.74
N LEU A 60 0.03 -9.34 9.51
CA LEU A 60 0.18 -10.54 10.33
C LEU A 60 -0.91 -10.65 11.41
N ALA A 61 -1.31 -9.54 12.02
CA ALA A 61 -2.37 -9.51 13.03
C ALA A 61 -3.74 -9.95 12.48
N ARG A 62 -3.96 -9.81 11.16
CA ARG A 62 -5.18 -10.24 10.47
C ARG A 62 -5.04 -11.61 9.82
N SER A 63 -3.82 -12.13 9.73
CA SER A 63 -3.58 -13.45 9.18
C SER A 63 -4.01 -14.52 10.18
N GLY A 64 -4.68 -15.55 9.68
CA GLY A 64 -5.08 -16.73 10.43
C GLY A 64 -4.85 -17.98 9.59
N ASN A 65 -5.01 -19.16 10.20
CA ASN A 65 -4.90 -20.41 9.45
C ASN A 65 -6.06 -20.48 8.44
N VAL A 66 -5.72 -20.63 7.15
CA VAL A 66 -6.70 -20.80 6.05
C VAL A 66 -6.83 -22.25 5.61
N ILE A 67 -6.08 -23.15 6.25
CA ILE A 67 -6.12 -24.59 5.98
C ILE A 67 -7.36 -25.17 6.65
N ASP A 68 -8.04 -26.09 5.95
CA ASP A 68 -9.15 -26.84 6.51
C ASP A 68 -8.71 -27.56 7.82
N PRO A 69 -9.50 -27.48 8.91
CA PRO A 69 -9.10 -28.05 10.19
C PRO A 69 -8.75 -29.54 10.16
N SER A 70 -9.42 -30.32 9.31
CA SER A 70 -9.14 -31.76 9.19
C SER A 70 -7.80 -32.04 8.51
N ILE A 71 -7.44 -31.21 7.53
CA ILE A 71 -6.17 -31.30 6.82
C ILE A 71 -5.03 -30.82 7.73
N ASP A 72 -5.21 -29.70 8.43
CA ASP A 72 -4.22 -29.17 9.37
C ASP A 72 -3.89 -30.20 10.47
N ALA A 73 -4.92 -30.85 11.03
CA ALA A 73 -4.76 -31.92 12.01
C ALA A 73 -3.97 -33.13 11.45
N ALA A 74 -4.30 -33.58 10.24
CA ALA A 74 -3.60 -34.71 9.61
C ALA A 74 -2.11 -34.40 9.35
N ILE A 75 -1.79 -33.18 8.93
CA ILE A 75 -0.41 -32.73 8.70
C ILE A 75 0.35 -32.68 10.03
N ARG A 76 -0.24 -32.10 11.08
CA ARG A 76 0.39 -32.01 12.42
C ARG A 76 0.58 -33.37 13.09
N ALA A 77 -0.24 -34.37 12.79
CA ALA A 77 -0.05 -35.73 13.26
C ALA A 77 1.16 -36.41 12.58
N LYS A 78 1.49 -36.01 11.34
CA LYS A 78 2.57 -36.61 10.55
C LYS A 78 3.92 -35.93 10.74
N PHE A 79 3.93 -34.64 11.08
CA PHE A 79 5.13 -33.82 11.19
C PHE A 79 5.20 -33.11 12.54
N ASN A 80 6.40 -33.02 13.13
CA ASN A 80 6.64 -32.27 14.36
C ASN A 80 6.57 -30.76 14.10
N ILE A 81 5.37 -30.18 14.18
CA ILE A 81 5.13 -28.75 14.06
C ILE A 81 5.04 -28.13 15.46
N HIS A 82 6.01 -27.32 15.81
CA HIS A 82 6.14 -26.75 17.17
C HIS A 82 5.45 -25.40 17.37
N PHE A 83 5.00 -24.76 16.29
CA PHE A 83 4.26 -23.51 16.33
C PHE A 83 2.76 -23.77 16.18
N LYS A 84 1.95 -22.92 16.81
CA LYS A 84 0.50 -22.92 16.62
C LYS A 84 0.15 -22.36 15.26
#